data_AF-A0A962FG04-F1
#
_entry.id   AF-A0A962FG04-F1
#
_cell.length_a   1.000
_cell.length_b   1.000
_cell.length_c   1.000
_cell.angle_alpha   90.00
_cell.angle_beta   90.00
_cell.angle_gamma   90.00
#
_symmetry.space_group_name_H-M   'P 1'
#
loop_
_entity.id
_entity.type
_entity.pdbx_description
1 polymer ?
#
loop_
_entity_poly.entity_id
_entity_poly.type
_entity_poly.pdbx_seq_one_letter_code
_entity_poly.pdbx_strand_id
1 'polypeptide(L)' 'MAETTAQAPYIELAADIVSAYVSNNSVPLAELPNVIRDVHTALMRVTEQAMPVEVEPLKPAVPVKKSITPDYIICLEDG' A
#
# COMPACT_ATOMS: atom_id res chain seq x y z
N MET A 1 -3.07 -26.67 6.08
CA MET A 1 -1.71 -26.15 6.34
C MET A 1 -1.75 -24.68 6.01
N ALA A 2 -1.45 -23.81 6.97
CA ALA A 2 -1.50 -22.37 6.77
C ALA A 2 -0.33 -21.96 5.86
N GLU A 3 -0.66 -21.46 4.68
CA GLU A 3 0.27 -20.86 3.74
C GLU A 3 0.84 -19.57 4.36
N THR A 4 2.04 -19.66 4.93
CA THR A 4 2.86 -18.51 5.38
C THR A 4 3.51 -17.80 4.17
N THR A 5 2.74 -17.57 3.11
CA THR A 5 3.24 -17.16 1.78
C THR A 5 3.46 -15.65 1.67
N ALA A 6 3.24 -14.86 2.73
CA ALA A 6 3.41 -13.42 2.68
C ALA A 6 4.85 -12.94 2.99
N GLN A 7 5.63 -13.67 3.80
CA GLN A 7 6.98 -13.23 4.19
C GLN A 7 8.10 -13.76 3.26
N ALA A 8 7.91 -14.98 2.74
CA ALA A 8 8.90 -15.65 1.88
C ALA A 8 9.18 -14.98 0.51
N PRO A 9 8.20 -14.37 -0.20
CA PRO A 9 8.46 -13.92 -1.57
C PRO A 9 9.38 -12.69 -1.65
N TYR A 10 9.43 -11.85 -0.61
CA TYR A 10 10.19 -10.59 -0.66
C TYR A 10 11.67 -10.77 -0.40
N ILE A 11 12.07 -11.86 0.28
CA ILE A 11 13.48 -12.16 0.53
C ILE A 11 14.18 -12.53 -0.77
N GLU A 12 13.55 -13.41 -1.58
CA GLU A 12 14.09 -13.83 -2.88
C GLU A 12 14.16 -12.64 -3.85
N LEU A 13 13.09 -11.85 -3.94
CA LEU A 13 13.06 -10.62 -4.75
C LEU A 13 14.12 -9.60 -4.32
N ALA A 14 14.32 -9.38 -3.02
CA ALA A 14 15.35 -8.48 -2.53
C ALA A 14 16.76 -8.98 -2.88
N ALA A 15 17.01 -10.29 -2.76
CA ALA A 15 18.29 -10.89 -3.11
C ALA A 15 18.60 -10.72 -4.61
N ASP A 16 17.61 -10.96 -5.49
CA ASP A 16 17.74 -10.78 -6.92
C ASP A 16 18.06 -9.32 -7.28
N ILE A 17 17.32 -8.36 -6.71
CA ILE A 17 17.53 -6.93 -6.95
C ILE A 17 18.93 -6.49 -6.50
N VAL A 18 19.34 -6.87 -5.28
CA VAL A 18 20.66 -6.50 -4.74
C VAL A 18 21.76 -7.14 -5.58
N SER A 19 21.62 -8.41 -5.99
CA SER A 19 22.60 -9.10 -6.83
C SER A 19 22.81 -8.39 -8.17
N ALA A 20 21.72 -7.99 -8.84
CA ALA A 20 21.78 -7.22 -10.07
C ALA A 20 22.43 -5.85 -9.85
N TYR A 21 22.08 -5.16 -8.77
CA TYR A 21 22.64 -3.85 -8.45
C TYR A 21 24.16 -3.92 -8.24
N VAL A 22 24.65 -4.83 -7.40
CA VAL A 22 26.09 -4.95 -7.13
C VAL A 22 26.87 -5.55 -8.30
N SER A 23 26.21 -6.28 -9.21
CA SER A 23 26.86 -6.80 -10.43
C SER A 23 27.29 -5.69 -11.38
N ASN A 24 26.60 -4.54 -11.34
CA ASN A 24 26.83 -3.41 -12.24
C ASN A 24 27.30 -2.14 -11.51
N ASN A 25 27.40 -2.16 -10.18
CA ASN A 25 27.79 -1.01 -9.36
C ASN A 25 28.79 -1.44 -8.27
N SER A 26 29.86 -0.66 -8.11
CA SER A 26 30.86 -0.92 -7.07
C SER A 26 30.36 -0.40 -5.73
N VAL A 27 29.94 -1.30 -4.83
CA VAL A 27 29.43 -0.97 -3.49
C VAL A 27 30.48 -1.29 -2.43
N PRO A 28 30.83 -0.36 -1.52
CA PRO A 28 31.69 -0.65 -0.39
C PRO A 28 31.12 -1.76 0.49
N LEU A 29 31.98 -2.66 1.00
CA LEU A 29 31.55 -3.77 1.87
C LEU A 29 30.81 -3.30 3.12
N ALA A 30 31.18 -2.13 3.65
CA ALA A 30 30.51 -1.52 4.80
C ALA A 30 29.09 -1.01 4.48
N GLU A 31 28.78 -0.71 3.22
CA GLU A 31 27.47 -0.21 2.79
C GLU A 31 26.52 -1.31 2.34
N LEU A 32 27.05 -2.48 1.96
CA LEU A 32 26.24 -3.60 1.47
C LEU A 32 25.10 -4.01 2.43
N PRO A 33 25.28 -4.07 3.76
CA PRO A 33 24.18 -4.36 4.69
C PRO A 33 23.05 -3.33 4.64
N ASN A 34 23.40 -2.05 4.44
CA ASN A 34 22.41 -0.98 4.36
C ASN A 34 21.59 -1.10 3.07
N VAL A 35 22.25 -1.37 1.93
CA VAL A 35 21.56 -1.56 0.64
C VAL A 35 20.55 -2.71 0.71
N ILE A 36 20.93 -3.84 1.31
CA ILE A 36 20.04 -5.00 1.50
C ILE A 36 18.81 -4.60 2.33
N ARG A 37 19.03 -3.93 3.46
CA ARG A 37 17.95 -3.48 4.35
C ARG A 37 17.00 -2.51 3.65
N ASP A 38 17.55 -1.55 2.92
CA ASP A 38 16.78 -0.48 2.30
C ASP A 38 15.91 -1.03 1.17
N VAL A 39 16.42 -1.94 0.33
CA VAL A 39 15.64 -2.65 -0.70
C VAL A 39 14.51 -3.47 -0.07
N HIS A 40 14.82 -4.29 0.93
CA HIS A 40 13.79 -5.09 1.61
C HIS A 40 12.71 -4.22 2.25
N THR A 41 13.10 -3.11 2.90
CA THR A 41 12.16 -2.16 3.52
C THR A 41 11.28 -1.48 2.46
N ALA A 42 11.86 -1.13 1.31
CA ALA A 42 11.11 -0.54 0.20
C ALA A 42 10.05 -1.52 -0.34
N LEU A 43 10.41 -2.79 -0.53
CA LEU A 43 9.46 -3.83 -0.95
C LEU A 43 8.33 -4.00 0.07
N MET A 44 8.66 -4.11 1.37
CA MET A 44 7.66 -4.20 2.43
C MET A 44 6.68 -3.01 2.39
N ARG A 45 7.19 -1.78 2.27
CA ARG A 45 6.36 -0.57 2.21
C ARG A 45 5.38 -0.57 1.05
N VAL A 46 5.81 -0.99 -0.14
CA VAL A 46 4.93 -1.07 -1.32
C VAL A 46 3.79 -2.05 -1.08
N THR A 47 4.05 -3.13 -0.32
CA THR A 47 3.05 -4.18 -0.06
C THR A 47 2.10 -3.81 1.08
N GLU A 48 2.59 -3.07 2.07
CA GLU A 48 1.81 -2.60 3.22
C GLU A 48 1.03 -1.33 2.89
N GLN A 49 1.44 -0.55 1.88
CA GLN A 49 0.69 0.57 1.35
C GLN A 49 -0.48 0.10 0.45
N ALA A 50 -1.43 -0.61 1.05
CA ALA A 50 -2.80 -0.15 0.89
C ALA A 50 -2.89 1.16 1.68
N MET A 51 -2.45 2.28 1.07
CA MET A 51 -2.80 3.58 1.62
C MET A 51 -4.31 3.53 1.85
N PRO A 52 -4.82 3.83 3.05
CA PRO A 52 -6.22 4.11 3.18
C PRO A 52 -6.45 5.20 2.14
N VAL A 53 -7.21 4.89 1.09
CA VAL A 53 -7.81 5.94 0.27
C VAL A 53 -8.42 6.83 1.32
N GLU A 54 -7.92 8.06 1.44
CA GLU A 54 -8.55 9.04 2.31
C GLU A 54 -9.94 9.17 1.71
N VAL A 55 -10.89 8.40 2.27
CA VAL A 55 -12.27 8.42 1.85
C VAL A 55 -12.66 9.82 2.24
N GLU A 56 -12.64 10.73 1.27
CA GLU A 56 -13.13 12.08 1.48
C GLU A 56 -14.49 11.88 2.16
N PRO A 57 -14.70 12.49 3.34
CA PRO A 57 -15.95 12.27 4.06
C PRO A 57 -17.07 12.63 3.10
N LEU A 58 -17.89 11.61 2.75
CA LEU A 58 -18.97 11.74 1.78
C LEU A 58 -19.80 12.96 2.19
N LYS A 59 -19.73 14.03 1.39
CA LYS A 59 -20.55 15.22 1.62
C LYS A 59 -21.96 14.85 1.16
N PRO A 60 -22.95 14.81 2.07
CA PRO A 60 -24.30 14.41 1.70
C PRO A 60 -24.83 15.31 0.58
N ALA A 61 -25.44 14.71 -0.46
CA ALA A 61 -26.02 15.46 -1.57
C ALA A 61 -27.04 16.52 -1.10
N VAL A 62 -27.74 16.23 0.00
CA VAL A 62 -28.67 17.15 0.67
C VAL A 62 -28.58 17.02 2.19
N PRO A 63 -28.96 18.07 2.96
CA PRO A 63 -29.12 17.95 4.41
C PRO A 63 -30.13 16.86 4.78
N VAL A 64 -29.83 16.06 5.82
CA VAL A 64 -30.67 14.92 6.28
C VAL A 64 -32.15 15.30 6.50
N LYS A 65 -32.42 16.53 6.97
CA LYS A 65 -33.79 17.01 7.17
C LYS A 65 -34.58 17.18 5.87
N LYS A 66 -33.89 17.30 4.73
CA LYS A 66 -34.47 17.47 3.40
C LYS A 66 -34.49 16.17 2.59
N SER A 67 -33.82 15.12 3.04
CA SER A 67 -33.84 13.82 2.35
C SER A 67 -35.07 12.98 2.65
N ILE A 68 -35.89 13.37 3.62
CA ILE A 68 -37.13 12.70 3.98
C ILE A 68 -38.28 13.67 3.70
N THR A 69 -39.08 13.35 2.69
CA THR A 69 -40.35 14.04 2.41
C THR A 69 -41.51 13.06 2.57
N PRO A 70 -42.76 13.55 2.73
CA PRO A 70 -43.92 12.66 2.84
C PRO A 70 -44.13 11.77 1.61
N ASP A 71 -43.66 12.21 0.44
CA ASP A 71 -43.92 11.57 -0.85
C ASP A 71 -42.73 10.73 -1.35
N TYR A 72 -41.48 11.08 -0.99
CA TYR A 72 -40.27 10.37 -1.45
C TYR A 72 -39.06 10.57 -0.53
N ILE A 73 -38.06 9.69 -0.68
CA ILE A 73 -36.78 9.71 0.03
C ILE A 73 -35.65 9.94 -0.99
N ILE A 74 -34.71 10.83 -0.66
CA ILE A 74 -33.52 11.14 -1.49
C ILE A 74 -32.34 10.34 -0.96
N CYS A 75 -31.60 9.66 -1.85
CA CYS A 75 -30.40 8.93 -1.47
C CYS A 75 -29.26 9.92 -1.14
N LEU A 76 -28.62 9.75 0.01
CA LEU A 76 -27.57 10.67 0.46
C LEU A 76 -26.21 10.39 -0.20
N GLU A 77 -26.07 9.24 -0.85
CA GLU A 77 -24.86 8.80 -1.56
C GLU A 77 -24.92 9.07 -3.07
N ASP A 78 -26.07 8.86 -3.72
CA ASP A 78 -26.20 8.96 -5.19
C ASP A 78 -27.00 10.17 -5.70
N GLY A 79 -27.65 10.95 -4.82
CA GLY A 79 -28.39 12.18 -5.17
C GLY A 79 -29.64 11.96 -6.00
#